data_AF-A0A950FID2-F1
#
_entry.id   AF-A0A950FID2-F1
#
_cell.length_a   1.000
_cell.length_b   1.000
_cell.length_c   1.000
_cell.angle_alpha   90.00
_cell.angle_beta   90.00
_cell.angle_gamma   90.00
#
_symmetry.space_group_name_H-M   'P 1'
#
loop_
_entity.id
_entity.type
_entity.pdbx_description
1 polymer ?
#
loop_
_entity_poly.entity_id
_entity_poly.type
_entity_poly.pdbx_seq_one_letter_code
_entity_poly.pdbx_strand_id
1 'polypeptide(L)'
;MAVVDETGAILLRATPVTEDTPGYRQLLELIGPGDDCLVAMEATGHYWRNLYAALVTAGFEVALLNPLRTRRFAEEELQRTKTDAIDAVGIARFAAQKRPAATKLPEPALLELRELVRLKQQVVQQLGDRVRQLHRAVDLGFPEFTRHVRTMESELATTILAQYPTAAAFCSVSVKKLARLIYSGNHQVGEELARALIQAAKQSV
;
A
#
# COMPACT_ATOMS: atom_id res chain seq x y z
N MET A 1 11.44 -13.93 -18.17
CA MET A 1 10.99 -13.59 -19.53
C MET A 1 11.36 -14.71 -20.49
N ALA A 2 10.52 -15.01 -21.48
CA ALA A 2 10.86 -15.87 -22.63
C ALA A 2 10.42 -15.17 -23.94
N VAL A 3 11.01 -15.55 -25.07
CA VAL A 3 10.64 -15.03 -26.40
C VAL A 3 10.30 -16.21 -27.31
N VAL A 4 9.21 -16.08 -28.05
CA VAL A 4 8.76 -17.05 -29.05
C VAL A 4 8.51 -16.35 -30.37
N ASP A 5 8.59 -17.09 -31.47
CA ASP A 5 8.13 -16.61 -32.77
C ASP A 5 6.60 -16.73 -32.92
N GLU A 6 6.08 -16.32 -34.07
CA GLU A 6 4.65 -16.39 -34.42
C GLU A 6 4.06 -17.80 -34.45
N THR A 7 4.90 -18.83 -34.56
CA THR A 7 4.50 -20.25 -34.51
C THR A 7 4.52 -20.81 -33.09
N GLY A 8 5.06 -20.05 -32.13
CA GLY A 8 5.26 -20.48 -30.74
C GLY A 8 6.57 -21.22 -30.50
N ALA A 9 7.49 -21.24 -31.47
CA ALA A 9 8.82 -21.81 -31.31
C ALA A 9 9.68 -20.87 -30.45
N ILE A 10 10.48 -21.44 -29.55
CA ILE A 10 11.22 -20.68 -28.55
C ILE A 10 12.47 -20.07 -29.18
N LEU A 11 12.55 -18.74 -29.21
CA LEU A 11 13.73 -17.97 -29.64
C LEU A 11 14.65 -17.67 -28.45
N LEU A 12 14.07 -17.37 -27.29
CA LEU A 12 14.80 -17.17 -26.04
C LEU A 12 14.13 -17.98 -24.93
N ARG A 13 14.92 -18.83 -24.26
CA ARG A 13 14.46 -19.58 -23.09
C ARG A 13 14.15 -18.64 -21.92
N ALA A 14 13.42 -19.15 -20.95
CA ALA A 14 13.10 -18.40 -19.75
C ALA A 14 14.37 -17.91 -19.03
N THR A 15 14.57 -16.59 -19.07
CA THR A 15 15.67 -15.87 -18.41
C THR A 15 15.09 -14.98 -17.31
N PRO A 16 15.58 -15.07 -16.07
CA PRO A 16 15.17 -14.18 -14.99
C PRO A 16 15.68 -12.77 -15.25
N VAL A 17 14.91 -11.78 -14.83
CA VAL A 17 15.23 -10.35 -14.95
C VAL A 17 14.95 -9.70 -13.59
N THR A 18 15.88 -8.88 -13.11
CA THR A 18 15.73 -8.14 -11.85
C THR A 18 14.89 -6.88 -12.05
N GLU A 19 14.17 -6.48 -10.99
CA GLU A 19 13.36 -5.25 -10.99
C GLU A 19 14.21 -4.02 -10.63
N ASP A 20 15.21 -3.73 -11.45
CA ASP A 20 16.11 -2.60 -11.30
C ASP A 20 16.63 -2.10 -12.65
N THR A 21 17.33 -0.96 -12.65
CA THR A 21 17.86 -0.36 -13.88
C THR A 21 18.78 -1.30 -14.67
N PRO A 22 19.73 -2.04 -14.05
CA PRO A 22 20.53 -3.04 -14.77
C PRO A 22 19.68 -4.16 -15.38
N GLY A 23 18.71 -4.69 -14.64
CA GLY A 23 17.80 -5.73 -15.13
C GLY A 23 16.97 -5.28 -16.32
N TYR A 24 16.41 -4.07 -16.28
CA TYR A 24 15.65 -3.52 -17.41
C TYR A 24 16.54 -3.23 -18.62
N ARG A 25 17.80 -2.84 -18.43
CA ARG A 25 18.73 -2.71 -19.55
C ARG A 25 19.03 -4.07 -20.19
N GLN A 26 19.35 -5.07 -19.37
CA GLN A 26 19.59 -6.44 -19.84
C GLN A 26 18.36 -6.98 -20.60
N LEU A 27 17.16 -6.72 -20.09
CA LEU A 27 15.91 -7.09 -20.74
C LEU A 27 15.81 -6.51 -22.15
N LEU A 28 16.00 -5.19 -22.30
CA LEU A 28 15.91 -4.49 -23.58
C LEU A 28 16.99 -4.97 -24.57
N GLU A 29 18.20 -5.24 -24.08
CA GLU A 29 19.29 -5.81 -24.88
C GLU A 29 18.94 -7.23 -25.39
N LEU A 30 18.27 -8.05 -24.57
CA LEU A 30 17.90 -9.42 -24.93
C LEU A 30 16.77 -9.49 -25.98
N ILE A 31 15.82 -8.57 -25.95
CA ILE A 31 14.67 -8.58 -26.86
C ILE A 31 14.88 -7.73 -28.12
N GLY A 32 15.91 -6.87 -28.14
CA GLY A 32 16.22 -6.03 -29.29
C GLY A 32 15.23 -4.86 -29.47
N PRO A 33 15.24 -4.16 -30.61
CA PRO A 33 14.31 -3.07 -30.89
C PRO A 33 12.85 -3.55 -31.04
N GLY A 34 11.89 -2.70 -30.64
CA GLY A 34 10.49 -3.09 -30.41
C GLY A 34 9.55 -3.10 -31.61
N ASP A 35 10.03 -2.79 -32.82
CA ASP A 35 9.15 -2.50 -33.98
C ASP A 35 8.28 -3.69 -34.42
N ASP A 36 8.71 -4.94 -34.15
CA ASP A 36 7.97 -6.17 -34.50
C ASP A 36 7.70 -7.08 -33.27
N CYS A 37 7.80 -6.56 -32.05
CA CYS A 37 7.70 -7.36 -30.83
C CYS A 37 6.55 -6.94 -29.92
N LEU A 38 5.52 -7.79 -29.80
CA LEU A 38 4.48 -7.66 -28.77
C LEU A 38 4.98 -8.25 -27.45
N VAL A 39 5.07 -7.43 -26.40
CA VAL A 39 5.40 -7.91 -25.06
C VAL A 39 4.11 -8.21 -24.29
N ALA A 40 3.96 -9.45 -23.83
CA ALA A 40 2.86 -9.83 -22.96
C ALA A 40 3.34 -10.08 -21.53
N MET A 41 2.61 -9.55 -20.56
CA MET A 41 2.87 -9.78 -19.14
C MET A 41 1.56 -10.00 -18.38
N GLU A 42 1.61 -10.82 -17.34
CA GLU A 42 0.44 -11.08 -16.50
C GLU A 42 0.31 -10.00 -15.43
N ALA A 43 -0.91 -9.47 -15.24
CA ALA A 43 -1.19 -8.42 -14.27
C ALA A 43 -1.37 -8.98 -12.84
N THR A 44 -0.36 -9.69 -12.31
CA THR A 44 -0.34 -10.17 -10.92
C THR A 44 0.48 -9.24 -10.02
N GLY A 45 -0.10 -8.82 -8.89
CA GLY A 45 0.55 -7.88 -7.96
C GLY A 45 0.76 -6.49 -8.55
N HIS A 46 1.84 -5.81 -8.15
CA HIS A 46 2.17 -4.45 -8.60
C HIS A 46 3.45 -4.34 -9.46
N TYR A 47 4.29 -5.39 -9.48
CA TYR A 47 5.61 -5.38 -10.14
C TYR A 47 5.55 -5.12 -11.65
N TRP A 48 4.48 -5.56 -12.30
CA TRP A 48 4.26 -5.33 -13.73
C TRP A 48 4.22 -3.84 -14.10
N ARG A 49 3.92 -2.93 -13.16
CA ARG A 49 3.74 -1.49 -13.45
C ARG A 49 5.04 -0.82 -13.90
N ASN A 50 6.13 -1.06 -13.17
CA ASN A 50 7.43 -0.47 -13.47
C ASN A 50 7.97 -1.01 -14.79
N LEU A 51 7.85 -2.32 -14.99
CA LEU A 51 8.25 -3.00 -16.22
C LEU A 51 7.43 -2.54 -17.43
N TYR A 52 6.11 -2.44 -17.29
CA TYR A 52 5.21 -1.90 -18.33
C TYR A 52 5.64 -0.50 -18.74
N ALA A 53 5.87 0.40 -17.78
CA ALA A 53 6.26 1.77 -18.06
C ALA A 53 7.62 1.84 -18.80
N ALA A 54 8.60 1.04 -18.39
CA ALA A 54 9.90 0.96 -19.03
C ALA A 54 9.80 0.49 -20.49
N LEU A 55 9.00 -0.55 -20.75
CA LEU A 55 8.81 -1.11 -22.10
C LEU A 55 8.05 -0.16 -23.03
N VAL A 56 6.97 0.49 -22.55
CA VAL A 56 6.25 1.49 -23.35
C VAL A 56 7.14 2.69 -23.65
N THR A 57 7.96 3.15 -22.69
CA THR A 57 8.93 4.24 -22.91
C THR A 57 9.99 3.85 -23.94
N ALA A 58 10.38 2.57 -23.99
CA ALA A 58 11.29 2.03 -24.99
C ALA A 58 10.63 1.74 -26.36
N GLY A 59 9.33 2.02 -26.52
CA GLY A 59 8.60 1.92 -27.79
C GLY A 59 7.87 0.60 -28.05
N PHE A 60 7.80 -0.30 -27.08
CA PHE A 60 7.13 -1.59 -27.26
C PHE A 60 5.61 -1.50 -27.13
N GLU A 61 4.91 -2.31 -27.92
CA GLU A 61 3.52 -2.65 -27.64
C GLU A 61 3.46 -3.64 -26.47
N VAL A 62 2.72 -3.30 -25.42
CA VAL A 62 2.62 -4.12 -24.20
C VAL A 62 1.17 -4.54 -23.94
N ALA A 63 0.92 -5.85 -23.85
CA ALA A 63 -0.37 -6.44 -23.49
C ALA A 63 -0.36 -6.94 -22.04
N LEU A 64 -1.23 -6.36 -21.21
CA LEU A 64 -1.52 -6.86 -19.86
C LEU A 64 -2.56 -7.98 -19.95
N LEU A 65 -2.17 -9.18 -19.53
CA LEU A 65 -3.02 -10.36 -19.56
C LEU A 65 -3.72 -10.57 -18.21
N ASN A 66 -4.99 -10.97 -18.28
CA ASN A 66 -5.74 -11.39 -17.10
C ASN A 66 -5.25 -12.79 -16.67
N PRO A 67 -4.85 -12.99 -15.40
CA PRO A 67 -4.36 -14.28 -14.89
C PRO A 67 -5.33 -15.45 -15.09
N LEU A 68 -6.64 -15.18 -15.14
CA LEU A 68 -7.65 -16.20 -15.42
C LEU A 68 -7.60 -16.71 -16.87
N ARG A 69 -7.22 -15.84 -17.82
CA ARG A 69 -7.13 -16.20 -19.25
C ARG A 69 -5.88 -17.02 -19.55
N THR A 70 -4.74 -16.58 -19.02
CA THR A 70 -3.45 -17.29 -19.15
C THR A 70 -3.52 -18.66 -18.48
N ARG A 71 -4.14 -18.74 -17.29
CA ARG A 71 -4.35 -20.02 -16.60
C ARG A 71 -5.19 -21.01 -17.40
N ARG A 72 -6.34 -20.59 -17.94
CA ARG A 72 -7.20 -21.47 -18.75
C ARG A 72 -6.47 -22.01 -19.98
N PHE A 73 -5.67 -21.17 -20.62
CA PHE A 73 -4.84 -21.60 -21.75
C PHE A 73 -3.76 -22.61 -21.35
N ALA A 74 -3.09 -22.42 -20.21
CA ALA A 74 -2.12 -23.39 -19.70
C ALA A 74 -2.75 -24.74 -19.37
N GLU A 75 -3.98 -24.75 -18.84
CA GLU A 75 -4.78 -25.96 -18.59
C GLU A 75 -5.13 -26.69 -19.91
N GLU A 76 -5.48 -25.95 -20.97
CA GLU A 76 -5.72 -26.49 -22.32
C GLU A 76 -4.45 -27.14 -22.94
N GLU A 77 -3.26 -26.55 -22.71
CA GLU A 77 -1.96 -27.08 -23.15
C GLU A 77 -1.46 -28.29 -22.33
N LEU A 78 -2.27 -28.81 -21.39
CA LEU A 78 -1.91 -29.93 -20.48
C LEU A 78 -0.61 -29.68 -19.68
N GLN A 79 -0.27 -28.42 -19.40
CA GLN A 79 0.89 -28.08 -18.58
C GLN A 79 0.61 -28.45 -17.11
N ARG A 80 1.13 -29.60 -16.67
CA ARG A 80 0.91 -30.13 -15.31
C ARG A 80 1.85 -29.55 -14.24
N THR A 81 3.00 -29.02 -14.65
CA THR A 81 4.01 -28.49 -13.74
C THR A 81 4.10 -26.97 -13.87
N LYS A 82 3.90 -26.27 -12.77
CA LYS A 82 3.98 -24.81 -12.71
C LYS A 82 5.35 -24.37 -12.23
N THR A 83 6.15 -23.79 -13.12
CA THR A 83 7.39 -23.08 -12.77
C THR A 83 7.41 -21.74 -13.47
N ASP A 84 8.09 -20.75 -12.92
CA ASP A 84 8.19 -19.41 -13.52
C ASP A 84 8.71 -19.45 -14.97
N ALA A 85 9.55 -20.43 -15.28
CA ALA A 85 10.06 -20.67 -16.62
C ALA A 85 9.00 -21.18 -17.59
N ILE A 86 8.17 -22.14 -17.15
CA ILE A 86 7.07 -22.69 -17.95
C ILE A 86 5.99 -21.63 -18.14
N ASP A 87 5.65 -20.89 -17.08
CA ASP A 87 4.65 -19.82 -17.12
C ASP A 87 5.07 -18.70 -18.09
N ALA A 88 6.35 -18.30 -18.09
CA ALA A 88 6.85 -17.28 -19.02
C ALA A 88 6.73 -17.72 -20.49
N VAL A 89 7.04 -18.98 -20.80
CA VAL A 89 6.87 -19.53 -22.16
C VAL A 89 5.39 -19.67 -22.52
N GLY A 90 4.55 -20.10 -21.58
CA GLY A 90 3.10 -20.23 -21.77
C GLY A 90 2.44 -18.88 -22.08
N ILE A 91 2.82 -17.83 -21.36
CA ILE A 91 2.38 -16.45 -21.63
C ILE A 91 2.81 -15.99 -23.02
N ALA A 92 4.07 -16.24 -23.40
CA ALA A 92 4.58 -15.86 -24.71
C ALA A 92 3.84 -16.58 -25.85
N ARG A 93 3.58 -17.89 -25.72
CA ARG A 93 2.78 -18.67 -26.67
C ARG A 93 1.33 -18.21 -26.74
N PHE A 94 0.73 -17.91 -25.60
CA PHE A 94 -0.61 -17.34 -25.56
C PHE A 94 -0.67 -16.05 -26.36
N ALA A 95 0.31 -15.16 -26.21
CA ALA A 95 0.38 -13.91 -26.93
C ALA A 95 0.58 -14.11 -28.45
N ALA A 96 1.47 -15.02 -28.85
CA ALA A 96 1.69 -15.37 -30.25
C ALA A 96 0.42 -15.91 -30.91
N GLN A 97 -0.32 -16.79 -30.22
CA GLN A 97 -1.53 -17.42 -30.76
C GLN A 97 -2.75 -16.49 -30.74
N LYS A 98 -2.99 -15.77 -29.63
CA LYS A 98 -4.21 -14.98 -29.43
C LYS A 98 -4.06 -13.53 -29.88
N ARG A 99 -2.84 -13.05 -30.13
CA ARG A 99 -2.50 -11.68 -30.56
C ARG A 99 -3.32 -10.61 -29.82
N PRO A 100 -3.21 -10.54 -28.49
CA PRO A 100 -3.96 -9.58 -27.70
C PRO A 100 -3.55 -8.16 -28.08
N ALA A 101 -4.53 -7.25 -28.13
CA ALA A 101 -4.25 -5.84 -28.38
C ALA A 101 -3.39 -5.24 -27.25
N ALA A 102 -2.51 -4.30 -27.62
CA ALA A 102 -1.75 -3.51 -26.67
C ALA A 102 -2.69 -2.85 -25.66
N THR A 103 -2.37 -3.00 -24.38
CA THR A 103 -3.16 -2.40 -23.30
C THR A 103 -2.81 -0.93 -23.21
N LYS A 104 -3.79 -0.04 -23.36
CA LYS A 104 -3.63 1.39 -23.11
C LYS A 104 -3.93 1.66 -21.65
N LEU A 105 -2.89 1.83 -20.84
CA LEU A 105 -3.09 2.31 -19.48
C LEU A 105 -3.48 3.79 -19.48
N PRO A 106 -4.26 4.24 -18.49
CA PRO A 106 -4.43 5.66 -18.23
C PRO A 106 -3.05 6.30 -17.97
N GLU A 107 -2.93 7.60 -18.21
CA GLU A 107 -1.68 8.35 -18.01
C GLU A 107 -1.03 8.02 -16.66
N PRO A 108 0.30 7.86 -16.59
CA PRO A 108 1.00 7.51 -15.34
C PRO A 108 0.59 8.39 -14.15
N ALA A 109 0.43 9.69 -14.37
CA ALA A 109 -0.03 10.65 -13.35
C ALA A 109 -1.42 10.31 -12.78
N LEU A 110 -2.34 9.82 -13.62
CA LEU A 110 -3.68 9.41 -13.17
C LEU A 110 -3.63 8.12 -12.35
N LEU A 111 -2.76 7.17 -12.72
CA LEU A 111 -2.54 5.95 -11.94
C LEU A 111 -1.93 6.25 -10.56
N GLU A 112 -0.93 7.12 -10.51
CA GLU A 112 -0.34 7.61 -9.25
C GLU A 112 -1.37 8.31 -8.39
N LEU A 113 -2.17 9.21 -8.96
CA LEU A 113 -3.24 9.89 -8.24
C LEU A 113 -4.24 8.90 -7.64
N ARG A 114 -4.65 7.87 -8.38
CA ARG A 114 -5.58 6.83 -7.88
C ARG A 114 -4.99 6.08 -6.69
N GLU A 115 -3.69 5.76 -6.72
CA GLU A 115 -3.02 5.11 -5.59
C GLU A 115 -2.92 6.04 -4.38
N LEU A 116 -2.60 7.32 -4.56
CA LEU A 116 -2.58 8.30 -3.48
C LEU A 116 -3.97 8.49 -2.85
N VAL A 117 -5.04 8.50 -3.66
CA VAL A 117 -6.41 8.57 -3.16
C VAL A 117 -6.78 7.33 -2.35
N ARG A 118 -6.42 6.13 -2.81
CA ARG A 118 -6.63 4.88 -2.07
C ARG A 118 -5.88 4.89 -0.74
N LEU A 119 -4.60 5.28 -0.76
CA LEU A 119 -3.77 5.40 0.44
C LEU A 119 -4.39 6.39 1.43
N LYS A 120 -4.82 7.57 0.96
CA LYS A 120 -5.52 8.56 1.78
C LYS A 120 -6.76 7.97 2.45
N GLN A 121 -7.62 7.29 1.69
CA GLN A 121 -8.84 6.67 2.23
C GLN A 121 -8.51 5.62 3.31
N GLN A 122 -7.50 4.79 3.07
CA GLN A 122 -7.03 3.80 4.03
C GLN A 122 -6.51 4.46 5.32
N VAL A 123 -5.67 5.49 5.21
CA VAL A 123 -5.13 6.21 6.38
C VAL A 123 -6.23 6.89 7.18
N VAL A 124 -7.21 7.50 6.52
CA VAL A 124 -8.38 8.12 7.19
C VAL A 124 -9.20 7.06 7.93
N GLN A 125 -9.44 5.90 7.32
CA GLN A 125 -10.14 4.80 7.97
C GLN A 125 -9.38 4.29 9.19
N GLN A 126 -8.07 4.07 9.05
CA GLN A 126 -7.20 3.65 10.14
C GLN A 126 -7.19 4.65 11.29
N LEU A 127 -7.13 5.95 11.01
CA LEU A 127 -7.24 6.99 12.02
C LEU A 127 -8.57 6.87 12.78
N GLY A 128 -9.70 6.73 12.07
CA GLY A 128 -11.00 6.52 12.69
C GLY A 128 -11.06 5.27 13.57
N ASP A 129 -10.45 4.17 13.14
CA ASP A 129 -10.33 2.94 13.95
C ASP A 129 -9.50 3.16 15.22
N ARG A 130 -8.38 3.89 15.13
CA ARG A 130 -7.55 4.22 16.30
C ARG A 130 -8.25 5.15 17.27
N VAL A 131 -8.99 6.14 16.77
CA VAL A 131 -9.78 7.04 17.62
C VAL A 131 -10.86 6.26 18.38
N ARG A 132 -11.58 5.34 17.72
CA ARG A 132 -12.54 4.44 18.40
C ARG A 132 -11.89 3.57 19.47
N GLN A 133 -10.71 3.02 19.20
CA GLN A 133 -9.94 2.24 20.18
C GLN A 133 -9.52 3.10 21.38
N LEU A 134 -9.08 4.34 21.13
CA LEU A 134 -8.71 5.29 22.17
C LEU A 134 -9.92 5.64 23.05
N HIS A 135 -11.07 5.98 22.45
CA HIS A 135 -12.30 6.22 23.18
C HIS A 135 -12.64 5.06 24.11
N ARG A 136 -12.63 3.83 23.58
CA ARG A 136 -12.90 2.64 24.40
C ARG A 136 -11.93 2.48 25.57
N ALA A 137 -10.63 2.73 25.35
CA ALA A 137 -9.64 2.63 26.41
C ALA A 137 -9.85 3.69 27.51
N VAL A 138 -10.20 4.92 27.11
CA VAL A 138 -10.54 6.00 28.03
C VAL A 138 -11.83 5.68 28.79
N ASP A 139 -12.87 5.19 28.12
CA ASP A 139 -14.14 4.82 28.76
C ASP A 139 -13.96 3.74 29.84
N LEU A 140 -12.98 2.84 29.65
CA LEU A 140 -12.66 1.77 30.61
C LEU A 140 -11.74 2.21 31.75
N GLY A 141 -10.88 3.20 31.54
CA GLY A 141 -9.82 3.58 32.48
C GLY A 141 -9.98 4.96 33.13
N PHE A 142 -10.78 5.84 32.53
CA PHE A 142 -11.10 7.18 33.02
C PHE A 142 -12.29 7.81 32.24
N PRO A 143 -13.53 7.31 32.42
CA PRO A 143 -14.68 7.71 31.63
C PRO A 143 -15.02 9.22 31.71
N GLU A 144 -14.75 9.88 32.85
CA GLU A 144 -15.00 11.32 33.03
C GLU A 144 -14.06 12.21 32.21
N PHE A 145 -12.95 11.68 31.70
CA PHE A 145 -11.99 12.44 30.88
C PHE A 145 -12.67 13.12 29.67
N THR A 146 -13.60 12.40 29.03
CA THR A 146 -14.33 12.87 27.84
C THR A 146 -15.24 14.07 28.10
N ARG A 147 -15.59 14.35 29.37
CA ARG A 147 -16.37 15.52 29.78
C ARG A 147 -15.55 16.81 29.73
N HIS A 148 -14.25 16.69 29.96
CA HIS A 148 -13.31 17.81 30.02
C HIS A 148 -12.56 18.00 28.70
N VAL A 149 -12.27 16.92 28.00
CA VAL A 149 -11.62 16.95 26.69
C VAL A 149 -12.52 16.24 25.70
N ARG A 150 -13.14 16.99 24.77
CA ARG A 150 -14.16 16.43 23.86
C ARG A 150 -13.56 15.70 22.65
N THR A 151 -12.41 16.15 22.17
CA THR A 151 -11.76 15.67 20.95
C THR A 151 -10.58 14.77 21.30
N MET A 152 -10.75 13.45 21.22
CA MET A 152 -9.72 12.46 21.64
C MET A 152 -8.52 12.41 20.71
N GLU A 153 -8.71 12.77 19.45
CA GLU A 153 -7.67 12.90 18.42
C GLU A 153 -6.89 14.21 18.51
N SER A 154 -7.28 15.12 19.41
CA SER A 154 -6.56 16.39 19.58
C SER A 154 -5.16 16.15 20.15
N GLU A 155 -4.23 17.03 19.81
CA GLU A 155 -2.87 17.00 20.38
C GLU A 155 -2.89 17.13 21.91
N LEU A 156 -3.85 17.88 22.46
CA LEU A 156 -4.07 17.99 23.91
C LEU A 156 -4.42 16.63 24.54
N ALA A 157 -5.45 15.97 24.02
CA ALA A 157 -5.92 14.69 24.54
C ALA A 157 -4.82 13.62 24.46
N THR A 158 -4.22 13.48 23.27
CA THR A 158 -3.17 12.50 23.01
C THR A 158 -1.91 12.75 23.84
N THR A 159 -1.50 14.02 24.03
CA THR A 159 -0.34 14.36 24.87
C THR A 159 -0.59 14.02 26.35
N ILE A 160 -1.77 14.34 26.86
CA ILE A 160 -2.14 14.03 28.25
C ILE A 160 -2.20 12.51 28.44
N LEU A 161 -2.94 11.79 27.58
CA LEU A 161 -3.16 10.36 27.72
C LEU A 161 -1.89 9.52 27.46
N ALA A 162 -0.94 10.03 26.68
CA ALA A 162 0.36 9.40 26.52
C ALA A 162 1.18 9.37 27.81
N GLN A 163 1.03 10.38 28.69
CA GLN A 163 1.71 10.42 29.98
C GLN A 163 0.86 9.82 31.12
N TYR A 164 -0.45 10.04 31.07
CA TYR A 164 -1.40 9.68 32.12
C TYR A 164 -2.60 8.96 31.49
N PRO A 165 -2.49 7.66 31.18
CA PRO A 165 -3.51 6.94 30.41
C PRO A 165 -4.75 6.54 31.23
N THR A 166 -4.70 6.57 32.56
CA THR A 166 -5.77 6.09 33.46
C THR A 166 -6.03 7.06 34.60
N ALA A 167 -7.22 7.02 35.19
CA ALA A 167 -7.59 7.87 36.34
C ALA A 167 -6.59 7.72 37.51
N ALA A 168 -6.13 6.50 37.78
CA ALA A 168 -5.11 6.23 38.80
C ALA A 168 -3.79 6.99 38.54
N ALA A 169 -3.36 7.10 37.28
CA ALA A 169 -2.17 7.86 36.91
C ALA A 169 -2.35 9.36 37.23
N PHE A 170 -3.52 9.93 36.96
CA PHE A 170 -3.83 11.33 37.31
C PHE A 170 -3.83 11.58 38.82
N CYS A 171 -4.31 10.64 39.64
CA CYS A 171 -4.34 10.80 41.10
C CYS A 171 -2.93 10.97 41.72
N SER A 172 -1.90 10.45 41.06
CA SER A 172 -0.50 10.54 41.52
C SER A 172 0.22 11.84 41.11
N VAL A 173 -0.41 12.70 40.32
CA VAL A 173 0.22 13.87 39.71
C VAL A 173 -0.21 15.16 40.41
N SER A 174 0.73 16.09 40.57
CA SER A 174 0.41 17.42 41.08
C SER A 174 -0.18 18.31 39.99
N VAL A 175 -1.13 19.18 40.36
CA VAL A 175 -1.77 20.15 39.46
C VAL A 175 -0.74 20.94 38.66
N LYS A 176 0.32 21.44 39.32
CA LYS A 176 1.38 22.24 38.67
C LYS A 176 2.12 21.45 37.58
N LYS A 177 2.33 20.15 37.78
CA LYS A 177 3.02 19.30 36.81
C LYS A 177 2.15 19.06 35.58
N LEU A 178 0.88 18.72 35.77
CA LEU A 178 -0.06 18.53 34.66
C LEU A 178 -0.33 19.84 33.91
N ALA A 179 -0.48 20.96 34.63
CA ALA A 179 -0.75 22.27 34.03
C ALA A 179 0.38 22.76 33.10
N ARG A 180 1.63 22.44 33.43
CA ARG A 180 2.82 22.80 32.65
C ARG A 180 3.09 21.87 31.47
N LEU A 181 2.30 20.81 31.30
CA LEU A 181 2.45 19.91 30.17
C LEU A 181 2.19 20.68 28.87
N ILE A 182 3.13 20.61 27.94
CA ILE A 182 3.08 21.32 26.67
C ILE A 182 2.53 20.40 25.59
N TYR A 183 1.57 20.90 24.81
CA TYR A 183 1.04 20.31 23.60
C TYR A 183 1.11 21.35 22.46
N SER A 184 1.08 20.92 21.20
CA SER A 184 1.10 21.83 20.04
C SER A 184 2.16 22.94 20.12
N GLY A 185 3.42 22.50 20.29
CA GLY A 185 4.60 23.35 20.32
C GLY A 185 4.79 24.13 21.63
N ASN A 186 3.87 25.06 21.93
CA ASN A 186 3.99 26.02 23.04
C ASN A 186 2.73 26.12 23.92
N HIS A 187 1.65 25.40 23.60
CA HIS A 187 0.41 25.49 24.38
C HIS A 187 0.52 24.65 25.64
N GLN A 188 0.07 25.18 26.76
CA GLN A 188 0.05 24.45 28.04
C GLN A 188 -1.36 23.97 28.36
N VAL A 189 -1.48 22.81 29.02
CA VAL A 189 -2.76 22.27 29.51
C VAL A 189 -3.49 23.30 30.39
N GLY A 190 -2.72 24.07 31.19
CA GLY A 190 -3.25 25.10 32.07
C GLY A 190 -3.76 24.56 33.40
N GLU A 191 -3.78 25.43 34.42
CA GLU A 191 -4.14 25.01 35.79
C GLU A 191 -5.60 24.62 35.95
N GLU A 192 -6.52 25.31 35.26
CA GLU A 192 -7.96 25.05 35.38
C GLU A 192 -8.31 23.64 34.92
N LEU A 193 -7.92 23.27 33.70
CA LEU A 193 -8.14 21.94 33.16
C LEU A 193 -7.42 20.86 33.97
N ALA A 194 -6.18 21.12 34.41
CA ALA A 194 -5.43 20.20 35.25
C ALA A 194 -6.13 19.91 36.59
N ARG A 195 -6.69 20.94 37.25
CA ARG A 195 -7.46 20.76 38.49
C ARG A 195 -8.73 19.94 38.24
N ALA A 196 -9.47 20.28 37.17
CA ALA A 196 -10.71 19.59 36.82
C ALA A 196 -10.47 18.09 36.56
N LEU A 197 -9.43 17.76 35.77
CA LEU A 197 -9.06 16.37 35.46
C LEU A 197 -8.61 15.59 36.71
N ILE A 198 -7.77 16.17 37.57
CA ILE A 198 -7.33 15.49 38.80
C ILE A 198 -8.51 15.28 39.77
N GLN A 199 -9.43 16.25 39.85
CA GLN A 199 -10.62 16.12 40.69
C GLN A 199 -11.55 15.02 40.16
N ALA A 200 -11.79 14.98 38.85
CA ALA A 200 -12.57 13.93 38.21
C ALA A 200 -11.94 12.54 38.43
N ALA A 201 -10.61 12.43 38.29
CA ALA A 201 -9.90 11.17 38.48
C ALA A 201 -10.04 10.60 39.90
N LYS A 202 -10.09 11.46 40.94
CA LYS A 202 -10.30 11.04 42.34
C LYS A 202 -11.70 10.47 42.60
N GLN A 203 -12.65 10.75 41.72
CA GLN A 203 -14.04 10.32 41.82
C GLN A 203 -14.39 9.28 40.74
N SER A 204 -13.41 8.86 39.93
CA SER A 204 -13.58 7.88 38.86
C SER A 204 -13.94 6.52 39.45
N VAL A 205 -14.86 5.84 38.77
CA VAL A 205 -15.30 4.46 39.06
C VAL A 205 -14.30 3.45 38.53
#